data_AF-A0AAN6QZI1-F1
#
_entry.id   AF-A0AAN6QZI1-F1
#
_cell.length_a   1.000
_cell.length_b   1.000
_cell.length_c   1.000
_cell.angle_alpha   90.00
_cell.angle_beta   90.00
_cell.angle_gamma   90.00
#
_symmetry.space_group_name_H-M   'P 1'
#
loop_
_entity.id
_entity.type
_entity.pdbx_description
1 polymer ?
#
loop_
_entity_poly.entity_id
_entity_poly.type
_entity_poly.pdbx_seq_one_letter_code
_entity_poly.pdbx_strand_id
1 'polypeptide(L)'
;MPFMSAVCLLMLAVYRVQEVQRVHPYSKLDPGLRDFLEKESPLKYEVAQPSPARPSPDAASNEYRSQLGWTEPPPSTTQRSANEPSTPASVVPPESLYQDGRYAYLWKNYRPRAEVEAASQTEADKLRAVIDAYNDRRTAIGRAAVENCVLEQMAERECWESGNFKDMMNMCRGPGRQFMRCYTMQSRFLKALGYLSLERSEAEEERIQMHADRLYHEMLAREAAAEEARKSGMEAPVLPPLITKESTTAALGTNSAWAEAHRRTESLGPSTGLNLSDYTPDRQEQIKKQLASLATREERELEMQLIAAERRSQVEIAERIQERFLEEQKSRESRRERGKETVGDTIKRMWGWDQHGGK
;
A
#
# COMPACT_ATOMS: atom_id res chain seq x y z
N MET A 1 -1.04 20.34 -63.52
CA MET A 1 -1.87 20.03 -62.33
C MET A 1 -2.26 18.55 -62.39
N PRO A 2 -2.29 17.77 -61.29
CA PRO A 2 -1.87 18.12 -59.93
C PRO A 2 -0.72 17.22 -59.41
N PHE A 3 0.24 17.87 -58.75
CA PHE A 3 1.05 17.26 -57.70
C PHE A 3 0.09 16.94 -56.54
N MET A 4 -0.28 15.67 -56.35
CA MET A 4 -0.78 15.23 -55.05
C MET A 4 0.43 15.09 -54.12
N SER A 5 0.61 16.10 -53.27
CA SER A 5 1.62 16.16 -52.24
C SER A 5 1.56 14.94 -51.32
N ALA A 6 2.72 14.44 -50.88
CA ALA A 6 2.87 13.37 -49.89
C ALA A 6 2.12 13.65 -48.56
N VAL A 7 1.75 14.91 -48.32
CA VAL A 7 0.86 15.33 -47.22
C VAL A 7 -0.55 14.74 -47.37
N CYS A 8 -1.03 14.49 -48.58
CA CYS A 8 -2.36 13.92 -48.83
C CYS A 8 -2.41 12.41 -48.56
N LEU A 9 -1.31 11.69 -48.82
CA LEU A 9 -1.15 10.26 -48.48
C LEU A 9 -0.99 10.05 -46.96
N LEU A 10 -0.30 10.97 -46.26
CA LEU A 10 -0.21 10.96 -44.79
C LEU A 10 -1.53 11.33 -44.12
N MET A 11 -2.31 12.29 -44.67
CA MET A 11 -3.66 12.58 -44.18
C MET A 11 -4.62 11.40 -44.37
N LEU A 12 -4.54 10.68 -45.49
CA LEU A 12 -5.34 9.46 -45.70
C LEU A 12 -4.93 8.31 -44.76
N ALA A 13 -3.66 8.20 -44.37
CA ALA A 13 -3.19 7.19 -43.42
C ALA A 13 -3.59 7.53 -41.96
N VAL A 14 -3.60 8.81 -41.59
CA VAL A 14 -4.08 9.27 -40.27
C VAL A 14 -5.61 9.17 -40.16
N TYR A 15 -6.36 9.40 -41.26
CA TYR A 15 -7.81 9.22 -41.28
C TYR A 15 -8.26 7.74 -41.30
N ARG A 16 -7.40 6.80 -41.70
CA ARG A 16 -7.74 5.36 -41.76
C ARG A 16 -7.53 4.58 -40.46
N VAL A 17 -6.98 5.21 -39.43
CA VAL A 17 -6.87 4.62 -38.07
C VAL A 17 -8.09 4.99 -37.19
N GLN A 18 -9.03 5.77 -37.72
CA GLN A 18 -10.19 6.26 -36.96
C GLN A 18 -11.54 5.84 -37.55
N GLU A 19 -11.60 4.65 -38.15
CA GLU A 19 -12.84 3.90 -38.36
C GLU A 19 -12.77 2.56 -37.61
N VAL A 20 -12.68 2.65 -36.28
CA VAL A 20 -13.23 1.57 -35.45
C VAL A 20 -14.74 1.62 -35.68
N GLN A 21 -15.20 0.76 -36.57
CA GLN A 21 -16.61 0.43 -36.76
C GLN A 21 -17.26 0.34 -35.38
N ARG A 22 -18.16 1.28 -35.05
CA ARG A 22 -18.95 1.27 -33.81
C ARG A 22 -19.92 0.09 -33.87
N VAL A 23 -19.38 -1.11 -33.68
CA VAL A 23 -20.16 -2.30 -33.40
C VAL A 23 -20.77 -2.07 -32.02
N HIS A 24 -22.10 -2.03 -31.94
CA HIS A 24 -22.81 -1.85 -30.69
C HIS A 24 -22.27 -2.88 -29.67
N PRO A 25 -21.86 -2.47 -28.46
CA PRO A 25 -21.31 -3.40 -27.47
C PRO A 25 -22.29 -4.54 -27.14
N TYR A 26 -23.59 -4.31 -27.36
CA TYR A 26 -24.64 -5.31 -27.22
C TYR A 26 -24.48 -6.52 -28.16
N SER A 27 -24.03 -6.31 -29.40
CA SER A 27 -23.84 -7.39 -30.37
C SER A 27 -22.57 -8.21 -30.13
N LYS A 28 -21.73 -7.83 -29.15
CA LYS A 28 -20.52 -8.56 -28.73
C LYS A 28 -20.73 -9.40 -27.46
N LEU A 29 -21.94 -9.38 -26.88
CA LEU A 29 -22.29 -10.18 -25.71
C LEU A 29 -22.51 -11.65 -26.10
N ASP A 30 -22.15 -12.55 -25.19
CA ASP A 30 -22.44 -13.99 -25.31
C ASP A 30 -23.95 -14.24 -25.47
N PRO A 31 -24.38 -15.17 -26.34
CA PRO A 31 -25.80 -15.35 -26.67
C PRO A 31 -26.68 -15.63 -25.44
N GLY A 32 -26.20 -16.43 -24.47
CA GLY A 32 -26.96 -16.73 -23.26
C GLY A 32 -27.15 -15.52 -22.35
N LEU A 33 -26.17 -14.61 -22.34
CA LEU A 33 -26.26 -13.36 -21.58
C LEU A 33 -27.19 -12.34 -22.25
N ARG A 34 -27.26 -12.35 -23.58
CA ARG A 34 -28.23 -11.52 -24.32
C ARG A 34 -29.66 -11.97 -24.04
N ASP A 35 -29.94 -13.27 -24.12
CA ASP A 35 -31.26 -13.82 -23.84
C ASP A 35 -31.71 -13.53 -22.41
N PHE A 36 -30.79 -13.61 -21.44
CA PHE A 36 -31.06 -13.25 -20.05
C PHE A 36 -31.41 -11.76 -19.91
N LEU A 37 -30.64 -10.87 -20.53
CA LEU A 37 -30.89 -9.43 -20.50
C LEU A 37 -32.22 -9.06 -21.19
N GLU A 38 -32.57 -9.70 -22.31
CA GLU A 38 -33.85 -9.49 -22.99
C GLU A 38 -35.05 -9.96 -22.14
N LYS A 39 -34.85 -11.01 -21.33
CA LYS A 39 -35.89 -11.60 -20.49
C LYS A 39 -36.12 -10.85 -19.18
N GLU A 40 -35.05 -10.38 -18.55
CA GLU A 40 -35.10 -9.78 -17.21
C GLU A 40 -35.13 -8.23 -17.24
N SER A 41 -34.81 -7.60 -18.37
CA SER A 41 -34.87 -6.14 -18.46
C SER A 41 -36.30 -5.65 -18.77
N PRO A 42 -36.85 -4.71 -17.99
CA PRO A 42 -38.19 -4.15 -18.23
C PRO A 42 -38.25 -3.20 -19.44
N LEU A 43 -37.11 -2.87 -20.06
CA LEU A 43 -37.00 -2.01 -21.23
C LEU A 43 -36.32 -2.78 -22.37
N LYS A 44 -37.07 -3.04 -23.45
CA LYS A 44 -36.50 -3.62 -24.67
C LYS A 44 -35.43 -2.70 -25.24
N TYR A 45 -34.25 -3.24 -25.49
CA TYR A 45 -33.15 -2.50 -26.09
C TYR A 45 -33.44 -2.24 -27.58
N GLU A 46 -34.13 -1.15 -27.89
CA GLU A 46 -34.27 -0.68 -29.27
C GLU A 46 -33.06 0.16 -29.67
N VAL A 47 -32.50 -0.14 -30.84
CA VAL A 47 -31.39 0.60 -31.43
C VAL A 47 -31.89 2.00 -31.81
N ALA A 48 -31.62 2.99 -30.97
CA ALA A 48 -31.98 4.36 -31.22
C ALA A 48 -31.14 4.95 -32.38
N GLN A 49 -31.80 5.36 -33.46
CA GLN A 49 -31.25 6.33 -34.41
C GLN A 49 -31.00 7.68 -33.69
N PRO A 50 -30.04 8.50 -34.14
CA PRO A 50 -29.73 9.77 -33.50
C PRO A 50 -30.87 10.78 -33.70
N SER A 51 -31.71 10.94 -32.68
CA SER A 51 -32.66 12.05 -32.57
C SER A 51 -31.97 13.31 -32.05
N PRO A 52 -32.43 14.52 -32.46
CA PRO A 52 -31.79 15.78 -32.10
C PRO A 52 -32.00 16.14 -30.62
N ALA A 53 -31.14 17.06 -30.16
CA ALA A 53 -30.98 17.61 -28.83
C ALA A 53 -32.21 17.53 -27.88
N ARG A 54 -31.98 16.94 -26.69
CA ARG A 54 -32.88 17.07 -25.54
C ARG A 54 -32.85 18.50 -24.99
N PRO A 55 -33.99 19.08 -24.61
CA PRO A 55 -34.02 20.30 -23.82
C PRO A 55 -33.59 20.05 -22.36
N SER A 56 -33.18 21.15 -21.71
CA SER A 56 -32.63 21.35 -20.35
C SER A 56 -33.19 20.44 -19.22
N PRO A 57 -32.42 20.14 -18.14
CA PRO A 57 -32.84 19.26 -17.05
C PRO A 57 -33.85 19.87 -16.08
N ASP A 58 -34.39 21.07 -16.35
CA ASP A 58 -35.34 21.77 -15.47
C ASP A 58 -36.81 21.34 -15.65
N ALA A 59 -37.09 20.34 -16.49
CA ALA A 59 -38.43 19.77 -16.65
C ALA A 59 -38.42 18.29 -16.27
N ALA A 60 -38.34 17.99 -14.97
CA ALA A 60 -38.73 16.68 -14.47
C ALA A 60 -40.22 16.48 -14.79
N SER A 61 -40.54 15.51 -15.66
CA SER A 61 -41.94 15.18 -15.93
C SER A 61 -42.59 14.64 -14.65
N ASN A 62 -43.80 15.09 -14.35
CA ASN A 62 -44.59 14.68 -13.19
C ASN A 62 -44.92 13.17 -13.14
N GLU A 63 -44.54 12.41 -14.17
CA GLU A 63 -44.81 10.98 -14.30
C GLU A 63 -44.07 10.14 -13.26
N TYR A 64 -42.79 10.44 -12.98
CA TYR A 64 -42.03 9.66 -11.98
C TYR A 64 -42.54 9.86 -10.55
N ARG A 65 -43.06 11.06 -10.23
CA ARG A 65 -43.66 11.36 -8.92
C ARG A 65 -44.98 10.62 -8.70
N SER A 66 -45.76 10.46 -9.77
CA SER A 66 -47.05 9.77 -9.73
C SER A 66 -46.91 8.26 -9.48
N GLN A 67 -45.82 7.64 -9.97
CA GLN A 67 -45.55 6.22 -9.75
C GLN A 67 -45.13 5.89 -8.31
N LEU A 68 -44.57 6.86 -7.57
CA LEU A 68 -44.12 6.68 -6.19
C LEU A 68 -45.20 7.01 -5.14
N GLY A 69 -46.41 7.41 -5.55
CA GLY A 69 -47.54 7.66 -4.65
C GLY A 69 -47.51 8.99 -3.87
N TRP A 70 -46.72 9.98 -4.32
CA TRP A 70 -46.61 11.27 -3.64
C TRP A 70 -47.59 12.28 -4.22
N THR A 71 -48.73 12.50 -3.55
CA THR A 71 -49.84 13.37 -4.02
C THR A 71 -49.73 14.85 -3.60
N GLU A 72 -48.71 15.25 -2.84
CA GLU A 72 -48.55 16.65 -2.44
C GLU A 72 -47.73 17.45 -3.48
N PRO A 73 -48.13 18.71 -3.78
CA PRO A 73 -47.34 19.60 -4.62
C PRO A 73 -45.98 19.91 -3.96
N PRO A 74 -44.89 20.10 -4.74
CA PRO A 74 -43.61 20.47 -4.16
C PRO A 74 -43.73 21.82 -3.42
N PRO A 75 -43.07 22.02 -2.26
CA PRO A 75 -43.02 23.32 -1.64
C PRO A 75 -42.32 24.30 -2.59
N SER A 76 -42.97 25.42 -2.90
CA SER A 76 -42.43 26.51 -3.70
C SER A 76 -41.09 26.95 -3.13
N THR A 77 -40.05 26.96 -3.96
CA THR A 77 -38.72 27.45 -3.63
C THR A 77 -38.79 28.96 -3.41
N THR A 78 -38.99 29.39 -2.16
CA THR A 78 -38.81 30.80 -1.80
C THR A 78 -37.34 31.14 -1.93
N GLN A 79 -36.99 31.90 -2.97
CA GLN A 79 -35.69 32.57 -3.09
C GLN A 79 -35.45 33.40 -1.84
N ARG A 80 -34.47 32.99 -1.02
CA ARG A 80 -34.06 33.71 0.17
C ARG A 80 -33.09 34.81 -0.26
N SER A 81 -33.47 36.06 -0.01
CA SER A 81 -32.72 37.27 -0.33
C SER A 81 -31.29 37.23 0.18
N ALA A 82 -30.35 37.61 -0.68
CA ALA A 82 -28.96 37.87 -0.35
C ALA A 82 -28.85 39.12 0.53
N ASN A 83 -28.44 38.96 1.79
CA ASN A 83 -27.64 39.93 2.55
C ASN A 83 -27.32 39.36 3.94
N GLU A 84 -26.15 38.72 4.09
CA GLU A 84 -25.22 38.94 5.21
C GLU A 84 -23.91 38.15 4.97
N PRO A 85 -22.73 38.71 5.34
CA PRO A 85 -21.44 38.08 5.11
C PRO A 85 -21.00 37.26 6.34
N SER A 86 -21.11 35.95 6.25
CA SER A 86 -20.18 35.01 6.90
C SER A 86 -20.37 33.64 6.28
N THR A 87 -19.26 33.04 5.87
CA THR A 87 -19.14 31.69 5.31
C THR A 87 -20.02 30.67 6.05
N PRO A 88 -21.03 30.06 5.41
CA PRO A 88 -21.72 28.93 6.01
C PRO A 88 -20.83 27.70 5.83
N ALA A 89 -20.38 27.11 6.94
CA ALA A 89 -19.96 25.71 6.93
C ALA A 89 -21.07 24.88 6.26
N SER A 90 -20.71 24.05 5.28
CA SER A 90 -21.70 23.25 4.54
C SER A 90 -22.56 22.46 5.52
N VAL A 91 -23.88 22.50 5.33
CA VAL A 91 -24.85 21.79 6.20
C VAL A 91 -24.74 20.25 6.03
N VAL A 92 -23.94 19.81 5.07
CA VAL A 92 -23.73 18.41 4.69
C VAL A 92 -22.23 18.06 4.68
N PRO A 93 -21.88 16.77 4.90
CA PRO A 93 -20.51 16.28 4.83
C PRO A 93 -19.88 16.44 3.43
N PRO A 94 -18.54 16.49 3.33
CA PRO A 94 -17.84 16.59 2.05
C PRO A 94 -18.09 15.38 1.13
N GLU A 95 -18.40 14.22 1.69
CA GLU A 95 -18.78 13.00 0.96
C GLU A 95 -20.15 13.11 0.28
N SER A 96 -20.93 14.15 0.60
CA SER A 96 -22.20 14.38 -0.06
C SER A 96 -22.02 14.95 -1.47
N LEU A 97 -22.74 14.37 -2.44
CA LEU A 97 -22.73 14.84 -3.83
C LEU A 97 -23.33 16.24 -3.99
N TYR A 98 -24.25 16.61 -3.10
CA TYR A 98 -25.00 17.87 -3.15
C TYR A 98 -24.70 18.73 -1.93
N GLN A 99 -23.75 19.66 -2.10
CA GLN A 99 -23.28 20.56 -1.03
C GLN A 99 -24.26 21.67 -0.68
N ASP A 100 -25.33 21.83 -1.46
CA ASP A 100 -26.40 22.82 -1.28
C ASP A 100 -27.33 22.55 -0.08
N GLY A 101 -27.15 21.41 0.60
CA GLY A 101 -27.91 21.04 1.78
C GLY A 101 -29.34 20.54 1.49
N ARG A 102 -29.75 20.38 0.23
CA ARG A 102 -31.09 19.85 -0.13
C ARG A 102 -31.37 18.49 0.49
N TYR A 103 -30.34 17.66 0.60
CA TYR A 103 -30.41 16.32 1.18
C TYR A 103 -29.85 16.24 2.61
N ALA A 104 -29.68 17.37 3.29
CA ALA A 104 -29.12 17.40 4.65
C ALA A 104 -29.86 16.48 5.62
N TYR A 105 -31.17 16.30 5.46
CA TYR A 105 -31.98 15.42 6.30
C TYR A 105 -31.57 13.94 6.19
N LEU A 106 -31.04 13.47 5.06
CA LEU A 106 -30.54 12.10 4.90
C LEU A 106 -29.24 11.88 5.69
N TRP A 107 -28.42 12.92 5.81
CA TRP A 107 -27.14 12.87 6.53
C TRP A 107 -27.29 13.00 8.04
N LYS A 108 -28.41 13.50 8.56
CA LYS A 108 -28.62 13.74 10.01
C LYS A 108 -28.37 12.50 10.89
N ASN A 109 -28.74 11.32 10.40
CA ASN A 109 -28.58 10.05 11.13
C ASN A 109 -27.64 9.09 10.41
N TYR A 110 -27.00 9.52 9.32
CA TYR A 110 -26.07 8.67 8.60
C TYR A 110 -24.80 8.49 9.44
N ARG A 111 -24.45 7.24 9.71
CA ARG A 111 -23.14 6.89 10.22
C ARG A 111 -22.35 6.23 9.10
N PRO A 112 -21.17 6.74 8.74
CA PRO A 112 -20.32 6.08 7.77
C PRO A 112 -20.01 4.67 8.25
N ARG A 113 -19.98 3.72 7.31
CA ARG A 113 -19.72 2.30 7.60
C ARG A 113 -18.47 2.10 8.45
N ALA A 114 -17.41 2.88 8.19
CA ALA A 114 -16.18 2.86 8.97
C ALA A 114 -16.40 3.18 10.46
N GLU A 115 -17.29 4.11 10.80
CA GLU A 115 -17.63 4.43 12.19
C GLU A 115 -18.42 3.29 12.84
N VAL A 116 -19.37 2.68 12.11
CA VAL A 116 -20.16 1.55 12.61
C VAL A 116 -19.26 0.33 12.86
N GLU A 117 -18.36 0.03 11.92
CA GLU A 117 -17.39 -1.05 12.06
C GLU A 117 -16.42 -0.76 13.21
N ALA A 118 -15.86 0.44 13.30
CA ALA A 118 -14.98 0.85 14.40
C ALA A 118 -15.67 0.78 15.78
N ALA A 119 -16.96 1.13 15.86
CA ALA A 119 -17.73 1.02 17.09
C ALA A 119 -18.05 -0.43 17.48
N SER A 120 -18.10 -1.34 16.51
CA SER A 120 -18.32 -2.77 16.74
C SER A 120 -17.05 -3.55 17.10
N GLN A 121 -15.87 -2.99 16.79
CA GLN A 121 -14.59 -3.64 17.07
C GLN A 121 -14.29 -3.70 18.56
N THR A 122 -13.95 -4.89 19.05
CA THR A 122 -13.40 -5.03 20.40
C THR A 122 -11.95 -4.54 20.43
N GLU A 123 -11.44 -4.19 21.62
CA GLU A 123 -10.04 -3.77 21.76
C GLU A 123 -9.05 -4.87 21.30
N ALA A 124 -9.44 -6.14 21.48
CA ALA A 124 -8.66 -7.27 20.96
C ALA A 124 -8.64 -7.28 19.42
N ASP A 125 -9.74 -6.90 18.76
CA ASP A 125 -9.81 -6.84 17.30
C ASP A 125 -8.96 -5.69 16.75
N LYS A 126 -8.90 -4.55 17.45
CA LYS A 126 -8.01 -3.44 17.08
C LYS A 126 -6.53 -3.84 17.18
N LEU A 127 -6.16 -4.58 18.22
CA LEU A 127 -4.79 -5.10 18.37
C LEU A 127 -4.46 -6.12 17.26
N ARG A 128 -5.40 -7.03 16.96
CA ARG A 128 -5.26 -7.97 15.84
C ARG A 128 -5.08 -7.24 14.52
N ALA A 129 -5.86 -6.19 14.26
CA ALA A 129 -5.74 -5.40 13.04
C ALA A 129 -4.32 -4.82 12.84
N VAL A 130 -3.64 -4.38 13.90
CA VAL A 130 -2.25 -3.91 13.81
C VAL A 130 -1.29 -5.05 13.45
N ILE A 131 -1.46 -6.22 14.08
CA ILE A 131 -0.65 -7.41 13.84
C ILE A 131 -0.87 -7.96 12.42
N ASP A 132 -2.13 -8.03 12.00
CA ASP A 132 -2.53 -8.52 10.69
C ASP A 132 -2.01 -7.58 9.59
N ALA A 133 -2.16 -6.26 9.76
CA ALA A 133 -1.59 -5.29 8.84
C ALA A 133 -0.06 -5.45 8.74
N TYR A 134 0.64 -5.67 9.85
CA TYR A 134 2.08 -5.94 9.82
C TYR A 134 2.42 -7.26 9.09
N ASN A 135 1.67 -8.33 9.35
CA ASN A 135 1.88 -9.61 8.70
C ASN A 135 1.61 -9.52 7.19
N ASP A 136 0.55 -8.84 6.78
CA ASP A 136 0.22 -8.58 5.38
C ASP A 136 1.36 -7.83 4.69
N ARG A 137 1.89 -6.78 5.33
CA ARG A 137 3.05 -6.03 4.85
C ARG A 137 4.30 -6.92 4.75
N ARG A 138 4.50 -7.82 5.70
CA ARG A 138 5.58 -8.82 5.66
C ARG A 138 5.42 -9.81 4.51
N THR A 139 4.20 -10.23 4.18
CA THR A 139 3.97 -11.10 3.00
C THR A 139 4.17 -10.35 1.69
N ALA A 140 3.81 -9.06 1.64
CA ALA A 140 3.99 -8.22 0.46
C ALA A 140 5.47 -8.05 0.06
N ILE A 141 6.39 -8.12 1.03
CA ILE A 141 7.84 -8.11 0.77
C ILE A 141 8.26 -9.27 -0.11
N GLY A 142 7.70 -10.47 0.12
CA GLY A 142 8.02 -11.64 -0.70
C GLY A 142 7.59 -11.45 -2.15
N ARG A 143 6.41 -10.85 -2.37
CA ARG A 143 5.93 -10.53 -3.74
C ARG A 143 6.84 -9.50 -4.42
N ALA A 144 7.11 -8.39 -3.74
CA ALA A 144 7.98 -7.33 -4.25
C ALA A 144 9.43 -7.81 -4.51
N ALA A 145 9.97 -8.68 -3.66
CA ALA A 145 11.29 -9.26 -3.87
C ALA A 145 11.34 -10.15 -5.12
N VAL A 146 10.28 -10.90 -5.41
CA VAL A 146 10.18 -11.70 -6.63
C VAL A 146 10.04 -10.81 -7.87
N GLU A 147 9.28 -9.71 -7.78
CA GLU A 147 9.16 -8.72 -8.87
C GLU A 147 10.53 -8.14 -9.25
N ASN A 148 11.36 -7.81 -8.26
CA ASN A 148 12.73 -7.35 -8.51
C ASN A 148 13.65 -8.46 -9.04
N CYS A 149 13.41 -9.73 -8.68
CA CYS A 149 14.25 -10.87 -9.04
C CYS A 149 13.69 -11.71 -10.21
N VAL A 150 12.87 -11.10 -11.06
CA VAL A 150 12.17 -11.82 -12.13
C VAL A 150 13.13 -12.47 -13.12
N LEU A 151 14.28 -11.84 -13.39
CA LEU A 151 15.26 -12.37 -14.34
C LEU A 151 15.95 -13.63 -13.81
N GLU A 152 16.29 -13.64 -12.53
CA GLU A 152 16.87 -14.79 -11.84
C GLU A 152 15.85 -15.92 -11.70
N GLN A 153 14.59 -15.57 -11.44
CA GLN A 153 13.50 -16.53 -11.44
C GLN A 153 13.31 -17.16 -12.82
N MET A 154 13.35 -16.35 -13.89
CA MET A 154 13.28 -16.85 -15.26
C MET A 154 14.46 -17.77 -15.58
N ALA A 155 15.68 -17.42 -15.19
CA ALA A 155 16.86 -18.26 -15.41
C ALA A 155 16.77 -19.61 -14.65
N GLU A 156 16.19 -19.61 -13.44
CA GLU A 156 15.92 -20.86 -12.71
C GLU A 156 14.85 -21.70 -13.43
N ARG A 157 13.76 -21.08 -13.90
CA ARG A 157 12.71 -21.75 -14.66
C ARG A 157 13.22 -22.32 -15.97
N GLU A 158 14.00 -21.56 -16.73
CA GLU A 158 14.62 -21.98 -17.99
C GLU A 158 15.56 -23.16 -17.78
N CYS A 159 16.28 -23.22 -16.65
CA CYS A 159 17.04 -24.40 -16.28
C CYS A 159 16.14 -25.62 -16.15
N TRP A 160 15.02 -25.54 -15.41
CA TRP A 160 14.07 -26.66 -15.27
C TRP A 160 13.36 -27.08 -16.56
N GLU A 161 13.14 -26.15 -17.48
CA GLU A 161 12.39 -26.39 -18.72
C GLU A 161 13.29 -26.86 -19.88
N SER A 162 14.47 -26.26 -20.04
CA SER A 162 15.36 -26.47 -21.18
C SER A 162 16.85 -26.61 -20.81
N GLY A 163 17.16 -26.84 -19.53
CA GLY A 163 18.53 -26.93 -19.03
C GLY A 163 19.32 -28.10 -19.60
N ASN A 164 20.64 -27.93 -19.62
CA ASN A 164 21.54 -28.97 -20.09
C ASN A 164 21.55 -30.16 -19.12
N PHE A 165 21.91 -31.36 -19.59
CA PHE A 165 21.87 -32.59 -18.77
C PHE A 165 22.66 -32.46 -17.45
N LYS A 166 23.79 -31.74 -17.48
CA LYS A 166 24.61 -31.45 -16.30
C LYS A 166 23.89 -30.58 -15.26
N ASP A 167 23.10 -29.61 -15.70
CA ASP A 167 22.37 -28.70 -14.82
C ASP A 167 21.15 -29.39 -14.22
N MET A 168 20.48 -30.25 -14.99
CA MET A 168 19.46 -31.19 -14.48
C MET A 168 20.02 -32.15 -13.44
N MET A 169 21.18 -32.76 -13.71
CA MET A 169 21.82 -33.69 -12.77
C MET A 169 22.17 -33.00 -11.44
N ASN A 170 22.48 -31.70 -11.47
CA ASN A 170 22.72 -30.89 -10.29
C ASN A 170 21.47 -30.22 -9.70
N MET A 171 20.28 -30.54 -10.21
CA MET A 171 18.99 -29.95 -9.79
C MET A 171 18.96 -28.42 -9.87
N CYS A 172 19.50 -27.84 -10.94
CA CYS A 172 19.53 -26.39 -11.17
C CYS A 172 20.11 -25.56 -10.00
N ARG A 173 21.00 -26.14 -9.19
CA ARG A 173 21.57 -25.47 -8.01
C ARG A 173 22.25 -24.14 -8.30
N GLY A 174 22.78 -23.94 -9.51
CA GLY A 174 23.42 -22.67 -9.92
C GLY A 174 22.40 -21.53 -10.01
N PRO A 175 21.48 -21.58 -10.99
CA PRO A 175 20.39 -20.61 -11.12
C PRO A 175 19.54 -20.48 -9.86
N GLY A 176 19.21 -21.60 -9.17
CA GLY A 176 18.45 -21.55 -7.92
C GLY A 176 19.19 -20.82 -6.79
N ARG A 177 20.53 -20.91 -6.71
CA ARG A 177 21.31 -20.12 -5.74
C ARG A 177 21.29 -18.63 -6.08
N GLN A 178 21.31 -18.27 -7.36
CA GLN A 178 21.25 -16.87 -7.80
C GLN A 178 19.88 -16.27 -7.45
N PHE A 179 18.79 -16.98 -7.77
CA PHE A 179 17.44 -16.58 -7.38
C PHE A 179 17.31 -16.42 -5.86
N MET A 180 17.70 -17.43 -5.08
CA MET A 180 17.60 -17.35 -3.62
C MET A 180 18.44 -16.22 -3.03
N ARG A 181 19.60 -15.92 -3.63
CA ARG A 181 20.44 -14.79 -3.23
C ARG A 181 19.76 -13.45 -3.52
N CYS A 182 19.25 -13.27 -4.74
CA CYS A 182 18.49 -12.07 -5.10
C CYS A 182 17.29 -11.89 -4.17
N TYR A 183 16.45 -12.92 -4.04
CA TYR A 183 15.24 -12.89 -3.21
C TYR A 183 15.55 -12.53 -1.74
N THR A 184 16.60 -13.12 -1.17
CA THR A 184 16.99 -12.85 0.22
C THR A 184 17.48 -11.42 0.39
N MET A 185 18.35 -10.93 -0.50
CA MET A 185 18.88 -9.57 -0.39
C MET A 185 17.81 -8.51 -0.66
N GLN A 186 17.00 -8.69 -1.69
CA GLN A 186 15.87 -7.79 -1.99
C GLN A 186 14.89 -7.73 -0.83
N SER A 187 14.51 -8.89 -0.26
CA SER A 187 13.64 -8.92 0.94
C SER A 187 14.22 -8.09 2.09
N ARG A 188 15.54 -8.06 2.25
CA ARG A 188 16.20 -7.29 3.32
C ARG A 188 16.31 -5.82 2.99
N PHE A 189 16.61 -5.45 1.74
CA PHE A 189 16.60 -4.06 1.31
C PHE A 189 15.19 -3.46 1.46
N LEU A 190 14.15 -4.17 1.02
CA LEU A 190 12.76 -3.72 1.18
C LEU A 190 12.41 -3.47 2.66
N LYS A 191 12.76 -4.39 3.56
CA LYS A 191 12.58 -4.18 5.01
C LYS A 191 13.33 -2.95 5.51
N ALA A 192 14.60 -2.81 5.12
CA ALA A 192 15.47 -1.72 5.55
C ALA A 192 14.99 -0.35 5.03
N LEU A 193 14.37 -0.32 3.86
CA LEU A 193 13.80 0.87 3.23
C LEU A 193 12.40 1.22 3.73
N GLY A 194 11.86 0.49 4.71
CA GLY A 194 10.57 0.83 5.34
C GLY A 194 9.35 0.18 4.71
N TYR A 195 9.50 -0.87 3.89
CA TYR A 195 8.35 -1.60 3.30
C TYR A 195 7.43 -2.26 4.35
N LEU A 196 7.92 -2.39 5.59
CA LEU A 196 7.15 -2.85 6.76
C LEU A 196 6.31 -1.75 7.43
N SER A 197 6.47 -0.48 7.06
CA SER A 197 5.66 0.58 7.62
C SER A 197 4.19 0.44 7.19
N LEU A 198 3.28 0.80 8.10
CA LEU A 198 1.84 0.66 7.89
C LEU A 198 1.27 1.76 6.99
N GLU A 199 1.84 2.96 7.08
CA GLU A 199 1.38 4.16 6.38
C GLU A 199 2.30 4.45 5.19
N ARG A 200 1.92 3.91 4.03
CA ARG A 200 2.62 4.15 2.76
C ARG A 200 1.65 4.23 1.59
N SER A 201 1.96 5.12 0.66
CA SER A 201 1.23 5.27 -0.60
C SER A 201 1.79 4.34 -1.67
N GLU A 202 0.99 3.93 -2.66
CA GLU A 202 1.44 3.08 -3.78
C GLU A 202 2.69 3.66 -4.49
N ALA A 203 2.69 4.97 -4.73
CA ALA A 203 3.84 5.66 -5.32
C ALA A 203 5.11 5.61 -4.46
N GLU A 204 4.97 5.50 -3.14
CA GLU A 204 6.11 5.26 -2.25
C GLU A 204 6.57 3.81 -2.30
N GLU A 205 5.65 2.85 -2.39
CA GLU A 205 5.99 1.43 -2.56
C GLU A 205 6.83 1.22 -3.81
N GLU A 206 6.44 1.80 -4.94
CA GLU A 206 7.20 1.75 -6.20
C GLU A 206 8.60 2.37 -6.06
N ARG A 207 8.73 3.53 -5.41
CA ARG A 207 10.05 4.14 -5.15
C ARG A 207 10.93 3.25 -4.30
N ILE A 208 10.36 2.61 -3.27
CA ILE A 208 11.09 1.66 -2.43
C ILE A 208 11.55 0.45 -3.24
N GLN A 209 10.67 -0.14 -4.06
CA GLN A 209 11.01 -1.28 -4.92
C GLN A 209 12.14 -0.95 -5.89
N MET A 210 12.01 0.17 -6.62
CA MET A 210 13.03 0.64 -7.56
C MET A 210 14.37 0.95 -6.87
N HIS A 211 14.33 1.52 -5.67
CA HIS A 211 15.54 1.82 -4.92
C HIS A 211 16.18 0.56 -4.33
N ALA A 212 15.40 -0.41 -3.85
CA ALA A 212 15.90 -1.71 -3.43
C ALA A 212 16.63 -2.43 -4.57
N ASP A 213 16.06 -2.39 -5.78
CA ASP A 213 16.69 -2.97 -6.96
C ASP A 213 18.02 -2.29 -7.32
N ARG A 214 18.05 -0.96 -7.27
CA ARG A 214 19.29 -0.21 -7.44
C ARG A 214 20.35 -0.62 -6.41
N LEU A 215 19.98 -0.73 -5.14
CA LEU A 215 20.92 -1.13 -4.07
C LEU A 215 21.46 -2.54 -4.28
N TYR A 216 20.64 -3.45 -4.80
CA TYR A 216 21.06 -4.80 -5.13
C TYR A 216 22.13 -4.81 -6.23
N HIS A 217 21.91 -4.07 -7.31
CA HIS A 217 22.90 -3.95 -8.40
C HIS A 217 24.17 -3.22 -7.96
N GLU A 218 24.05 -2.18 -7.13
CA GLU A 218 25.21 -1.52 -6.53
C GLU A 218 26.00 -2.50 -5.65
N MET A 219 25.34 -3.31 -4.83
CA MET A 219 25.98 -4.36 -4.03
C MET A 219 26.74 -5.36 -4.93
N LEU A 220 26.12 -5.86 -6.01
CA LEU A 220 26.79 -6.76 -6.96
C LEU A 220 28.04 -6.12 -7.59
N ALA A 221 27.97 -4.84 -7.95
CA ALA A 221 29.11 -4.11 -8.52
C ALA A 221 30.26 -3.98 -7.51
N ARG A 222 29.94 -3.74 -6.23
CA ARG A 222 30.94 -3.67 -5.15
C ARG A 222 31.64 -4.98 -4.92
N GLU A 223 30.89 -6.08 -4.86
CA GLU A 223 31.46 -7.41 -4.72
C GLU A 223 32.34 -7.79 -5.90
N ALA A 224 31.92 -7.49 -7.13
CA ALA A 224 32.72 -7.76 -8.33
C ALA A 224 34.03 -6.96 -8.31
N ALA A 225 33.98 -5.69 -7.91
CA ALA A 225 35.17 -4.85 -7.75
C ALA A 225 36.10 -5.37 -6.64
N ALA A 226 35.55 -5.80 -5.50
CA ALA A 226 36.33 -6.39 -4.41
C ALA A 226 36.96 -7.72 -4.83
N GLU A 227 36.25 -8.53 -5.62
CA GLU A 227 36.79 -9.79 -6.13
C GLU A 227 37.93 -9.56 -7.14
N GLU A 228 37.80 -8.55 -8.00
CA GLU A 228 38.85 -8.16 -8.96
C GLU A 228 40.07 -7.57 -8.26
N ALA A 229 39.87 -6.72 -7.25
CA ALA A 229 40.95 -6.23 -6.39
C ALA A 229 41.70 -7.41 -5.73
N ARG A 230 40.96 -8.38 -5.18
CA ARG A 230 41.55 -9.59 -4.60
C ARG A 230 42.31 -10.43 -5.64
N LYS A 231 41.78 -10.61 -6.85
CA LYS A 231 42.44 -11.35 -7.95
C LYS A 231 43.72 -10.65 -8.41
N SER A 232 43.71 -9.32 -8.45
CA SER A 232 44.87 -8.49 -8.82
C SER A 232 45.84 -8.22 -7.66
N GLY A 233 45.52 -8.68 -6.45
CA GLY A 233 46.34 -8.48 -5.25
C GLY A 233 46.31 -7.05 -4.70
N MET A 234 45.34 -6.23 -5.13
CA MET A 234 45.10 -4.88 -4.61
C MET A 234 44.08 -4.93 -3.45
N GLU A 235 44.16 -3.96 -2.54
CA GLU A 235 43.18 -3.84 -1.46
C GLU A 235 41.82 -3.36 -2.02
N ALA A 236 40.72 -3.93 -1.51
CA ALA A 236 39.38 -3.56 -1.94
C ALA A 236 39.08 -2.08 -1.62
N PRO A 237 38.39 -1.35 -2.52
CA PRO A 237 38.08 0.05 -2.29
C PRO A 237 37.12 0.21 -1.10
N VAL A 238 37.49 1.05 -0.13
CA VAL A 238 36.61 1.38 1.00
C VAL A 238 35.47 2.28 0.51
N LEU A 239 34.29 1.70 0.36
CA LEU A 239 33.09 2.40 -0.10
C LEU A 239 32.19 2.81 1.08
N PRO A 240 31.45 3.93 0.97
CA PRO A 240 30.48 4.32 1.98
C PRO A 240 29.37 3.26 2.11
N PRO A 241 28.64 3.20 3.24
CA PRO A 241 27.46 2.36 3.43
C PRO A 241 26.53 2.34 2.20
N LEU A 242 25.92 1.19 1.89
CA LEU A 242 24.93 1.10 0.80
C LEU A 242 23.70 1.96 1.10
N ILE A 243 23.25 1.95 2.36
CA ILE A 243 22.10 2.73 2.82
C ILE A 243 22.63 3.91 3.63
N THR A 244 22.70 5.09 3.02
CA THR A 244 23.01 6.35 3.72
C THR A 244 21.76 7.20 3.86
N LYS A 245 21.76 8.10 4.85
CA LYS A 245 20.60 8.97 5.10
C LYS A 245 20.34 9.90 3.92
N GLU A 246 21.41 10.43 3.35
CA GLU A 246 21.37 11.40 2.27
C GLU A 246 20.85 10.74 0.98
N SER A 247 21.42 9.59 0.58
CA SER A 247 21.02 8.92 -0.67
C SER A 247 19.60 8.37 -0.59
N THR A 248 19.25 7.77 0.54
CA THR A 248 17.95 7.12 0.72
C THR A 248 16.84 8.16 0.85
N THR A 249 17.06 9.27 1.56
CA THR A 249 16.09 10.38 1.61
C THR A 249 15.92 11.05 0.26
N ALA A 250 17.00 11.17 -0.53
CA ALA A 250 16.92 11.70 -1.89
C ALA A 250 16.11 10.80 -2.83
N ALA A 251 16.22 9.47 -2.68
CA ALA A 251 15.49 8.50 -3.51
C ALA A 251 14.02 8.35 -3.10
N LEU A 252 13.72 8.29 -1.79
CA LEU A 252 12.38 8.02 -1.28
C LEU A 252 11.57 9.29 -0.99
N GLY A 253 12.24 10.43 -0.82
CA GLY A 253 11.64 11.71 -0.45
C GLY A 253 11.66 11.97 1.06
N THR A 254 11.52 13.24 1.43
CA THR A 254 11.59 13.72 2.82
C THR A 254 10.42 13.30 3.70
N ASN A 255 9.28 12.96 3.08
CA ASN A 255 8.05 12.53 3.75
C ASN A 255 7.82 11.02 3.58
N SER A 256 8.86 10.25 3.28
CA SER A 256 8.76 8.79 3.24
C SER A 256 8.69 8.22 4.66
N ALA A 257 8.05 7.06 4.80
CA ALA A 257 8.03 6.27 6.02
C ALA A 257 9.45 5.98 6.53
N TRP A 258 10.41 5.81 5.61
CA TRP A 258 11.83 5.66 5.94
C TRP A 258 12.40 6.92 6.63
N ALA A 259 12.17 8.10 6.05
CA ALA A 259 12.64 9.36 6.61
C ALA A 259 11.96 9.68 7.95
N GLU A 260 10.68 9.35 8.10
CA GLU A 260 9.94 9.46 9.37
C GLU A 260 10.49 8.53 10.44
N ALA A 261 10.71 7.25 10.12
CA ALA A 261 11.32 6.29 11.04
C ALA A 261 12.71 6.78 11.49
N HIS A 262 13.49 7.38 10.60
CA HIS A 262 14.78 7.98 10.94
C HIS A 262 14.67 9.20 11.85
N ARG A 263 13.74 10.13 11.58
CA ARG A 263 13.49 11.29 12.46
C ARG A 263 13.03 10.87 13.85
N ARG A 264 12.13 9.88 13.92
CA ARG A 264 11.65 9.29 15.18
C ARG A 264 12.80 8.65 15.96
N THR A 265 13.63 7.85 15.29
CA THR A 265 14.84 7.25 15.87
C THR A 265 15.80 8.31 16.42
N GLU A 266 16.06 9.39 15.68
CA GLU A 266 16.92 10.50 16.11
C GLU A 266 16.35 11.23 17.34
N SER A 267 15.03 11.39 17.42
CA SER A 267 14.37 12.01 18.58
C SER A 267 14.48 11.18 19.86
N LEU A 268 14.63 9.86 19.74
CA LEU A 268 14.82 8.93 20.85
C LEU A 268 16.28 8.89 21.35
N GLY A 269 17.21 9.55 20.65
CA GLY A 269 18.58 9.81 21.07
C GLY A 269 19.69 9.10 20.25
N PRO A 270 20.98 9.44 20.48
CA PRO A 270 22.10 8.90 19.69
C PRO A 270 22.40 7.41 19.91
N SER A 271 21.80 6.78 20.93
CA SER A 271 21.95 5.36 21.24
C SER A 271 21.08 4.45 20.37
N THR A 272 20.32 4.99 19.42
CA THR A 272 19.43 4.21 18.54
C THR A 272 20.12 3.79 17.24
N GLY A 273 21.46 3.65 17.28
CA GLY A 273 22.18 2.70 16.44
C GLY A 273 21.87 1.26 16.85
N LEU A 274 22.39 0.27 16.11
CA LEU A 274 22.26 -1.14 16.50
C LEU A 274 23.05 -1.42 17.79
N ASN A 275 22.47 -1.16 18.95
CA ASN A 275 23.00 -1.67 20.21
C ASN A 275 22.56 -3.12 20.38
N LEU A 276 23.53 -4.04 20.33
CA LEU A 276 23.24 -5.47 20.53
C LEU A 276 22.55 -5.71 21.88
N SER A 277 22.84 -4.92 22.91
CA SER A 277 22.23 -4.99 24.23
C SER A 277 20.71 -4.85 24.23
N ASP A 278 20.13 -4.21 23.22
CA ASP A 278 18.70 -3.96 23.14
C ASP A 278 17.91 -5.20 22.71
N TYR A 279 18.61 -6.25 22.26
CA TYR A 279 18.03 -7.52 21.87
C TYR A 279 18.06 -8.53 23.02
N THR A 280 17.13 -9.49 22.97
CA THR A 280 17.17 -10.67 23.84
C THR A 280 18.50 -11.43 23.67
N PRO A 281 19.02 -12.11 24.72
CA PRO A 281 20.32 -12.78 24.66
C PRO A 281 20.40 -13.79 23.50
N ASP A 282 19.33 -14.56 23.27
CA ASP A 282 19.24 -15.50 22.15
C ASP A 282 19.41 -14.80 20.79
N ARG A 283 18.79 -13.62 20.63
CA ARG A 283 18.87 -12.86 19.39
C ARG A 283 20.25 -12.23 19.21
N GLN A 284 20.90 -11.80 20.30
CA GLN A 284 22.29 -11.33 20.26
C GLN A 284 23.24 -12.43 19.76
N GLU A 285 23.09 -13.65 20.25
CA GLU A 285 23.89 -14.78 19.78
C GLU A 285 23.64 -15.10 18.31
N GLN A 286 22.39 -15.06 17.86
CA GLN A 286 22.07 -15.25 16.45
C GLN A 286 22.73 -14.19 15.57
N ILE A 287 22.65 -12.91 15.96
CA ILE A 287 23.30 -11.81 15.23
C ILE A 287 24.81 -12.02 15.19
N LYS A 288 25.45 -12.36 16.33
CA LYS A 288 26.88 -12.67 16.37
C LYS A 288 27.27 -13.84 15.47
N LYS A 289 26.49 -14.93 15.48
CA LYS A 289 26.69 -16.11 14.61
C LYS A 289 26.55 -15.75 13.13
N GLN A 290 25.53 -14.94 12.78
CA GLN A 290 25.34 -14.44 11.42
C GLN A 290 26.54 -13.59 10.98
N LEU A 291 26.95 -12.62 11.79
CA LEU A 291 28.11 -11.77 11.49
C LEU A 291 29.43 -12.57 11.40
N ALA A 292 29.58 -13.62 12.20
CA ALA A 292 30.74 -14.51 12.13
C ALA A 292 30.76 -15.41 10.89
N SER A 293 29.59 -15.75 10.33
CA SER A 293 29.48 -16.57 9.12
C SER A 293 29.88 -15.81 7.84
N LEU A 294 29.97 -14.48 7.91
CA LEU A 294 30.31 -13.63 6.78
C LEU A 294 31.83 -13.44 6.69
N ALA A 295 32.38 -13.76 5.52
CA ALA A 295 33.81 -13.82 5.32
C ALA A 295 34.42 -12.42 5.25
N THR A 296 33.75 -11.49 4.54
CA THR A 296 34.29 -10.14 4.30
C THR A 296 33.80 -9.14 5.34
N ARG A 297 34.62 -8.12 5.58
CA ARG A 297 34.26 -7.00 6.48
C ARG A 297 33.06 -6.21 5.92
N GLU A 298 33.03 -6.01 4.61
CA GLU A 298 31.98 -5.26 3.93
C GLU A 298 30.62 -5.94 4.04
N GLU A 299 30.57 -7.27 3.87
CA GLU A 299 29.36 -8.06 4.12
C GLU A 299 28.86 -7.87 5.55
N ARG A 300 29.75 -7.92 6.55
CA ARG A 300 29.36 -7.72 7.96
C ARG A 300 28.81 -6.33 8.22
N GLU A 301 29.42 -5.29 7.64
CA GLU A 301 28.96 -3.92 7.79
C GLU A 301 27.58 -3.71 7.15
N LEU A 302 27.37 -4.24 5.94
CA LEU A 302 26.06 -4.24 5.28
C LEU A 302 25.01 -4.96 6.13
N GLU A 303 25.37 -6.10 6.69
CA GLU A 303 24.47 -6.93 7.48
C GLU A 303 24.06 -6.24 8.78
N MET A 304 25.01 -5.57 9.47
CA MET A 304 24.69 -4.71 10.61
C MET A 304 23.76 -3.56 10.24
N GLN A 305 23.97 -2.92 9.08
CA GLN A 305 23.10 -1.83 8.60
C GLN A 305 21.68 -2.31 8.33
N LEU A 306 21.54 -3.47 7.68
CA LEU A 306 20.23 -4.08 7.40
C LEU A 306 19.49 -4.43 8.69
N ILE A 307 20.19 -4.99 9.70
CA ILE A 307 19.57 -5.29 11.00
C ILE A 307 19.19 -3.99 11.73
N ALA A 308 20.03 -2.96 11.67
CA ALA A 308 19.75 -1.66 12.28
C ALA A 308 18.51 -1.02 11.67
N ALA A 309 18.36 -1.12 10.34
CA ALA A 309 17.21 -0.60 9.62
C ALA A 309 15.93 -1.40 9.89
N GLU A 310 16.01 -2.74 9.91
CA GLU A 310 14.87 -3.61 10.27
C GLU A 310 14.36 -3.27 11.68
N ARG A 311 15.26 -3.01 12.64
CA ARG A 311 14.89 -2.61 14.00
C ARG A 311 14.01 -1.36 14.04
N ARG A 312 14.27 -0.35 13.21
CA ARG A 312 13.48 0.89 13.19
C ARG A 312 12.01 0.61 12.89
N SER A 313 11.75 -0.27 11.93
CA SER A 313 10.38 -0.70 11.61
C SER A 313 9.71 -1.46 12.76
N GLN A 314 10.46 -2.28 13.50
CA GLN A 314 9.94 -3.01 14.66
C GLN A 314 9.60 -2.08 15.82
N VAL A 315 10.40 -1.03 16.05
CA VAL A 315 10.12 -0.01 17.05
C VAL A 315 8.82 0.72 16.74
N GLU A 316 8.57 1.09 15.48
CA GLU A 316 7.31 1.74 15.06
C GLU A 316 6.08 0.89 15.45
N ILE A 317 6.14 -0.42 15.22
CA ILE A 317 5.03 -1.33 15.52
C ILE A 317 4.88 -1.52 17.03
N ALA A 318 5.99 -1.64 17.75
CA ALA A 318 5.98 -1.75 19.21
C ALA A 318 5.33 -0.51 19.85
N GLU A 319 5.62 0.69 19.35
CA GLU A 319 4.97 1.93 19.79
C GLU A 319 3.46 1.90 19.53
N ARG A 320 3.01 1.53 18.33
CA ARG A 320 1.57 1.41 18.01
C ARG A 320 0.85 0.41 18.91
N ILE A 321 1.49 -0.73 19.19
CA ILE A 321 0.95 -1.73 20.13
C ILE A 321 0.85 -1.16 21.54
N GLN A 322 1.90 -0.46 21.99
CA GLN A 322 1.92 0.18 23.32
C GLN A 322 0.84 1.25 23.45
N GLU A 323 0.65 2.08 22.43
CA GLU A 323 -0.42 3.08 22.38
C GLU A 323 -1.80 2.44 22.57
N ARG A 324 -2.07 1.31 21.90
CA ARG A 324 -3.33 0.57 22.06
C ARG A 324 -3.52 0.01 23.47
N PHE A 325 -2.46 -0.50 24.10
CA PHE A 325 -2.54 -0.94 25.49
C PHE A 325 -2.85 0.21 26.45
N LEU A 326 -2.24 1.38 26.24
CA LEU A 326 -2.51 2.58 27.05
C LEU A 326 -3.94 3.11 26.84
N GLU A 327 -4.46 3.08 25.62
CA GLU A 327 -5.87 3.40 25.32
C GLU A 327 -6.83 2.44 26.02
N GLU A 328 -6.52 1.14 26.03
CA GLU A 328 -7.33 0.15 26.73
C GLU A 328 -7.34 0.41 28.25
N GLN A 329 -6.18 0.72 28.84
CA GLN A 329 -6.07 1.09 30.26
C GLN A 329 -6.91 2.33 30.59
N LYS A 330 -6.79 3.42 29.81
CA LYS A 330 -7.60 4.63 29.99
C LYS A 330 -9.10 4.38 29.83
N SER A 331 -9.49 3.52 28.89
CA SER A 331 -10.89 3.13 28.69
C SER A 331 -11.45 2.39 29.90
N ARG A 332 -10.65 1.52 30.54
CA ARG A 332 -11.00 0.84 31.80
C ARG A 332 -11.11 1.82 32.97
N GLU A 333 -10.17 2.75 33.11
CA GLU A 333 -10.20 3.79 34.14
C GLU A 333 -11.43 4.70 33.99
N SER A 334 -11.77 5.11 32.77
CA SER A 334 -12.98 5.88 32.49
C SER A 334 -14.28 5.12 32.81
N ARG A 335 -14.31 3.79 32.62
CA ARG A 335 -15.44 2.95 33.05
C ARG A 335 -15.55 2.94 34.57
N ARG A 336 -14.42 2.89 35.27
CA ARG A 336 -14.36 2.93 36.73
C ARG A 336 -14.85 4.25 37.29
N GLU A 337 -14.38 5.38 36.77
CA GLU A 337 -14.82 6.71 37.21
C GLU A 337 -16.33 6.92 37.03
N ARG A 338 -16.90 6.34 35.97
CA ARG A 338 -18.34 6.37 35.70
C ARG A 338 -19.16 5.32 36.46
N GLY A 339 -18.52 4.50 37.31
CA GLY A 339 -19.18 3.41 38.04
C GLY A 339 -19.74 2.29 37.14
N LYS A 340 -19.25 2.18 35.90
CA LYS A 340 -19.66 1.19 34.89
C LYS A 340 -18.55 0.15 34.64
N GLU A 341 -17.87 -0.29 35.70
CA GLU A 341 -16.88 -1.37 35.61
C GLU A 341 -17.55 -2.66 35.10
N THR A 342 -16.90 -3.36 34.19
CA THR A 342 -17.37 -4.68 33.75
C THR A 342 -16.87 -5.77 34.70
N VAL A 343 -17.55 -6.92 34.74
CA VAL A 343 -17.11 -8.09 35.54
C VAL A 343 -15.67 -8.50 35.20
N GLY A 344 -15.29 -8.39 33.91
CA GLY A 344 -13.92 -8.64 33.46
C GLY A 344 -12.90 -7.65 34.02
N ASP A 345 -13.27 -6.38 34.16
CA ASP A 345 -12.39 -5.35 34.75
C ASP A 345 -12.14 -5.65 36.24
N THR A 346 -13.16 -6.12 36.97
CA THR A 346 -13.03 -6.52 38.38
C THR A 346 -12.11 -7.73 38.58
N ILE A 347 -12.20 -8.72 37.69
CA ILE A 347 -11.35 -9.92 37.71
C ILE A 347 -9.89 -9.54 37.41
N LYS A 348 -9.64 -8.77 36.35
CA LYS A 348 -8.28 -8.34 35.99
C LYS A 348 -7.60 -7.57 37.13
N ARG A 349 -8.35 -6.73 37.84
CA ARG A 349 -7.89 -6.04 39.04
C ARG A 349 -7.55 -7.00 40.18
N MET A 350 -8.45 -7.94 40.47
CA MET A 350 -8.26 -8.91 41.55
C MET A 350 -7.05 -9.83 41.30
N TRP A 351 -6.75 -10.09 40.02
CA TRP A 351 -5.62 -10.93 39.61
C TRP A 351 -4.31 -10.14 39.40
N GLY A 352 -4.31 -8.83 39.65
CA GLY A 352 -3.11 -7.99 39.54
C GLY A 352 -2.62 -7.75 38.12
N TRP A 353 -3.43 -8.06 37.11
CA TRP A 353 -3.06 -7.86 35.70
C TRP A 353 -2.95 -6.37 35.33
N ASP A 354 -3.50 -5.49 36.17
CA ASP A 354 -3.39 -4.04 36.03
C ASP A 354 -2.05 -3.48 36.59
N GLN A 355 -1.32 -4.25 37.43
CA GLN A 355 -0.04 -3.82 38.02
C GLN A 355 1.19 -4.36 37.30
N HIS A 356 1.01 -5.38 36.44
CA HIS A 356 2.09 -6.01 35.67
C HIS A 356 1.88 -5.78 34.17
N GLY A 357 2.04 -4.51 33.74
CA GLY A 357 2.38 -4.24 32.34
C GLY A 357 3.72 -4.92 32.03
N GLY A 358 3.71 -5.83 31.05
CA GLY A 358 4.73 -6.82 30.73
C GLY A 358 6.19 -6.40 30.92
N LYS A 359 6.94 -7.26 31.60
CA LYS A 359 8.38 -7.42 31.36
C LYS A 359 8.60 -8.36 30.18
#